data_AF-A0A7D9JIZ8-F1
#
_entry.id   AF-A0A7D9JIZ8-F1
#
_cell.length_a   1.000
_cell.length_b   1.000
_cell.length_c   1.000
_cell.angle_alpha   90.00
_cell.angle_beta   90.00
_cell.angle_gamma   90.00
#
_symmetry.space_group_name_H-M   'P 1'
#
loop_
_entity.id
_entity.type
_entity.pdbx_description
1 polymer ?
#
loop_
_entity_poly.entity_id
_entity_poly.type
_entity_poly.pdbx_seq_one_letter_code
_entity_poly.pdbx_strand_id
1 'polypeptide(L)'
;MEEKFLVNMFCFSIIVANIQLSYAELVVNVKTRSGQYTQQYLMADPEKDIVMIDFTMPNGAKTTTLIDFSKSLQVLKTAVFGEMERGEKPLHTLCYVLKFSPNEFISSDAMSKLRQ
;
A
#
# COMPACT_ATOMS: atom_id res chain seq x y z
N MET A 1 -4.80 -48.45 1.80
CA MET A 1 -4.49 -47.63 2.99
C MET A 1 -3.48 -46.54 2.67
N GLU A 2 -2.58 -46.77 1.72
CA GLU A 2 -1.54 -45.82 1.28
C GLU A 2 -2.07 -44.61 0.49
N GLU A 3 -3.09 -44.75 -0.37
CA GLU A 3 -3.59 -43.60 -1.14
C GLU A 3 -4.19 -42.49 -0.29
N LYS A 4 -4.95 -42.84 0.77
CA LYS A 4 -5.51 -41.85 1.70
C LYS A 4 -4.42 -41.11 2.49
N PHE A 5 -3.30 -41.77 2.73
CA PHE A 5 -2.16 -41.19 3.42
C PHE A 5 -1.39 -40.21 2.51
N LEU A 6 -1.17 -40.58 1.25
CA LEU A 6 -0.57 -39.70 0.24
C LEU A 6 -1.41 -38.45 -0.01
N VAL A 7 -2.73 -38.59 -0.15
CA VAL A 7 -3.64 -37.44 -0.33
C VAL A 7 -3.60 -36.50 0.88
N ASN A 8 -3.62 -37.03 2.10
CA ASN A 8 -3.50 -36.21 3.31
C ASN A 8 -2.15 -35.48 3.41
N MET A 9 -1.05 -36.10 2.98
CA MET A 9 0.27 -35.48 2.99
C MET A 9 0.38 -34.35 1.96
N PHE A 10 -0.19 -34.51 0.78
CA PHE A 10 -0.30 -33.44 -0.24
C PHE A 10 -1.20 -32.30 0.22
N CYS A 11 -2.34 -32.60 0.84
CA CYS A 11 -3.21 -31.56 1.41
C CYS A 11 -2.49 -30.76 2.51
N PHE A 12 -1.72 -31.44 3.37
CA PHE A 12 -0.96 -30.79 4.43
C PHE A 12 0.15 -29.89 3.88
N SER A 13 0.89 -30.32 2.85
CA SER A 13 1.93 -29.50 2.23
C SER A 13 1.35 -28.26 1.54
N ILE A 14 0.21 -28.39 0.87
CA ILE A 14 -0.52 -27.26 0.29
C ILE A 14 -0.95 -26.29 1.40
N ILE A 15 -1.52 -26.77 2.51
CA ILE A 15 -1.96 -25.91 3.62
C ILE A 15 -0.76 -25.16 4.24
N VAL A 16 0.35 -25.85 4.52
CA VAL A 16 1.55 -25.22 5.10
C VAL A 16 2.15 -24.17 4.16
N ALA A 17 2.22 -24.46 2.85
CA ALA A 17 2.72 -23.51 1.86
C ALA A 17 1.86 -22.24 1.77
N ASN A 18 0.52 -22.37 1.91
CA ASN A 18 -0.39 -21.23 1.86
C ASN A 18 -0.37 -20.38 3.15
N ILE A 19 -0.10 -20.98 4.31
CA ILE A 19 0.03 -20.23 5.57
C ILE A 19 1.22 -19.27 5.53
N GLN A 20 2.31 -19.64 4.85
CA GLN A 20 3.51 -18.79 4.73
C GLN A 20 3.31 -17.56 3.84
N LEU A 21 2.21 -17.46 3.08
CA LEU A 21 1.95 -16.37 2.13
C LEU A 21 0.95 -15.33 2.65
N SER A 22 0.40 -15.50 3.85
CA SER A 22 -0.53 -14.53 4.43
C SER A 22 0.22 -13.38 5.09
N TYR A 23 0.35 -12.27 4.37
CA TYR A 23 0.86 -11.02 4.94
C TYR A 23 -0.31 -10.25 5.55
N ALA A 24 -0.21 -9.94 6.85
CA ALA A 24 -1.15 -9.05 7.50
C ALA A 24 -0.98 -7.62 6.96
N GLU A 25 -2.06 -7.06 6.42
CA GLU A 25 -2.12 -5.71 5.86
C GLU A 25 -2.53 -4.69 6.93
N LEU A 26 -1.80 -3.57 7.06
CA LEU A 26 -2.15 -2.50 8.00
C LEU A 26 -3.10 -1.51 7.31
N VAL A 27 -4.37 -1.58 7.68
CA VAL A 27 -5.42 -0.69 7.15
C VAL A 27 -5.88 0.25 8.26
N VAL A 28 -5.82 1.56 7.99
CA VAL A 28 -6.21 2.58 8.97
C VAL A 28 -7.32 3.47 8.40
N ASN A 29 -8.23 3.89 9.28
CA ASN A 29 -9.24 4.89 8.94
C ASN A 29 -8.69 6.29 9.24
N VAL A 30 -8.53 7.10 8.19
CA VAL A 30 -8.00 8.45 8.29
C VAL A 30 -9.13 9.46 8.07
N LYS A 31 -9.26 10.39 9.02
CA LYS A 31 -10.20 11.51 8.89
C LYS A 31 -9.60 12.58 7.99
N THR A 32 -10.26 12.84 6.88
CA THR A 32 -9.91 13.90 5.92
C THR A 32 -10.28 15.28 6.47
N ARG A 33 -9.76 16.35 5.84
CA ARG A 33 -10.09 17.74 6.23
C ARG A 33 -11.57 18.08 6.08
N SER A 34 -12.31 17.39 5.20
CA SER A 34 -13.76 17.55 5.05
C SER A 34 -14.56 16.86 6.17
N GLY A 35 -13.88 16.15 7.08
CA GLY A 35 -14.50 15.42 8.18
C GLY A 35 -14.92 13.98 7.83
N GLN A 36 -14.80 13.58 6.56
CA GLN A 36 -15.07 12.21 6.10
C GLN A 36 -13.91 11.27 6.45
N TYR A 37 -14.20 9.98 6.58
CA TYR A 37 -13.19 8.94 6.79
C TYR A 37 -12.88 8.22 5.49
N THR A 38 -11.59 7.98 5.22
CA THR A 38 -11.13 7.13 4.13
C THR A 38 -10.18 6.06 4.67
N GLN A 39 -10.15 4.90 4.02
CA GLN A 39 -9.19 3.84 4.34
C GLN A 39 -7.86 4.13 3.64
N GLN A 40 -6.78 3.98 4.41
CA GLN A 40 -5.41 4.01 3.89
C GLN A 40 -4.72 2.70 4.24
N TYR A 41 -4.01 2.16 3.27
CA TYR A 41 -3.24 0.93 3.35
C TYR A 41 -1.77 1.33 3.52
N LEU A 42 -1.20 0.98 4.67
CA LEU A 42 0.15 1.36 5.06
C LEU A 42 1.07 0.15 4.92
N MET A 43 2.17 0.33 4.20
CA MET A 43 3.23 -0.66 4.05
C MET A 43 4.57 -0.01 4.38
N ALA A 44 5.43 -0.73 5.07
CA ALA A 44 6.76 -0.25 5.42
C ALA A 44 7.79 -1.33 5.16
N ASP A 45 8.93 -0.92 4.62
CA ASP A 45 10.11 -1.76 4.39
C ASP A 45 11.30 -1.08 5.11
N PRO A 46 11.60 -1.49 6.36
CA PRO A 46 12.71 -0.91 7.13
C PRO A 46 14.09 -1.20 6.53
N GLU A 47 14.25 -2.29 5.78
CA GLU A 47 15.54 -2.62 5.13
C GLU A 47 15.85 -1.63 4.01
N LYS A 48 14.82 -1.20 3.28
CA LYS A 48 14.93 -0.18 2.24
C LYS A 48 14.69 1.24 2.73
N ASP A 49 14.34 1.41 4.01
CA ASP A 49 13.95 2.67 4.64
C ASP A 49 12.84 3.42 3.87
N ILE A 50 11.78 2.66 3.52
CA ILE A 50 10.67 3.12 2.69
C ILE A 50 9.33 2.92 3.40
N VAL A 51 8.41 3.85 3.17
CA VAL A 51 6.98 3.71 3.50
C VAL A 51 6.14 3.94 2.25
N MET A 52 5.13 3.11 2.05
CA MET A 52 4.13 3.25 0.99
C MET A 52 2.74 3.39 1.60
N ILE A 53 1.96 4.34 1.08
CA ILE A 53 0.60 4.62 1.52
C ILE A 53 -0.31 4.61 0.29
N ASP A 54 -1.21 3.65 0.25
CA ASP A 54 -2.23 3.56 -0.80
C ASP A 54 -3.59 3.98 -0.26
N PHE A 55 -4.30 4.81 -1.01
CA PHE A 55 -5.66 5.22 -0.66
C PHE A 55 -6.47 5.61 -1.88
N THR A 56 -7.79 5.57 -1.72
CA THR A 56 -8.73 6.05 -2.73
C THR A 56 -9.30 7.38 -2.25
N MET A 57 -9.16 8.41 -3.07
CA MET A 57 -9.79 9.70 -2.82
C MET A 57 -11.32 9.58 -2.94
N PRO A 58 -12.09 10.50 -2.34
CA PRO A 58 -13.56 10.45 -2.40
C PRO A 58 -14.14 10.45 -3.84
N ASN A 59 -13.41 11.00 -4.81
CA ASN A 59 -13.78 11.00 -6.23
C ASN A 59 -13.45 9.67 -6.95
N GLY A 60 -12.98 8.64 -6.25
CA GLY A 60 -12.59 7.35 -6.80
C GLY A 60 -11.16 7.29 -7.35
N ALA A 61 -10.41 8.39 -7.34
CA ALA A 61 -9.02 8.41 -7.80
C ALA A 61 -8.12 7.60 -6.86
N LYS A 62 -7.40 6.62 -7.42
CA LYS A 62 -6.39 5.86 -6.67
C LYS A 62 -5.10 6.67 -6.57
N THR A 63 -4.57 6.74 -5.35
CA THR A 63 -3.35 7.49 -5.05
C THR A 63 -2.41 6.61 -4.22
N THR A 64 -1.15 6.64 -4.62
CA THR A 64 -0.04 5.96 -3.97
C THR A 64 1.00 7.01 -3.60
N THR A 65 1.38 7.03 -2.33
CA THR A 65 2.48 7.84 -1.85
C THR A 65 3.62 6.92 -1.45
N LEU A 66 4.80 7.13 -2.04
CA LEU A 66 6.04 6.47 -1.66
C LEU A 66 6.92 7.48 -0.91
N ILE A 67 7.41 7.13 0.26
CA ILE A 67 8.31 7.95 1.07
C ILE A 67 9.63 7.18 1.17
N ASP A 68 10.70 7.75 0.63
CA ASP A 68 12.07 7.24 0.69
C ASP A 68 12.86 8.13 1.66
N PHE A 69 13.05 7.64 2.88
CA PHE A 69 13.71 8.36 3.97
C PHE A 69 15.22 8.50 3.72
N SER A 70 15.84 7.47 3.12
CA SER A 70 17.24 7.48 2.72
C SER A 70 17.58 8.62 1.76
N LYS A 71 16.64 9.01 0.89
CA LYS A 71 16.80 10.15 -0.03
C LYS A 71 16.09 11.43 0.43
N SER A 72 15.31 11.37 1.51
CA SER A 72 14.41 12.46 1.94
C SER A 72 13.47 12.93 0.82
N LEU A 73 12.96 11.97 0.04
CA LEU A 73 12.07 12.20 -1.10
C LEU A 73 10.73 11.49 -0.92
N GLN A 74 9.67 12.20 -1.26
CA GLN A 74 8.33 11.67 -1.38
C GLN A 74 7.92 11.67 -2.85
N VAL A 75 7.35 10.56 -3.31
CA VAL A 75 6.73 10.45 -4.63
C VAL A 75 5.23 10.25 -4.45
N LEU A 76 4.44 11.21 -4.92
CA LEU A 76 2.99 11.11 -4.95
C LEU A 76 2.54 10.75 -6.37
N LYS A 77 1.96 9.57 -6.53
CA LYS A 77 1.36 9.10 -7.79
C LYS A 77 -0.15 9.08 -7.65
N THR A 78 -0.86 9.75 -8.53
CA THR A 78 -2.33 9.75 -8.52
C THR A 78 -2.88 9.56 -9.93
N ALA A 79 -3.97 8.80 -10.03
CA ALA A 79 -4.68 8.57 -11.27
C ALA A 79 -5.86 9.54 -11.36
N VAL A 80 -5.88 10.39 -12.39
CA VAL A 80 -6.93 11.38 -12.63
C VAL A 80 -7.69 11.02 -13.90
N PHE A 81 -9.00 11.25 -13.90
CA PHE A 81 -9.83 11.02 -15.08
C PHE A 81 -9.59 12.13 -16.12
N GLY A 82 -9.40 11.75 -17.38
CA GLY A 82 -9.29 12.71 -18.48
C GLY A 82 -10.66 13.09 -19.06
N GLU A 83 -10.69 14.18 -19.81
CA GLU A 83 -11.92 14.71 -20.41
C GLU A 83 -12.18 14.05 -21.77
N MET A 84 -12.98 12.98 -21.77
CA MET A 84 -13.28 12.24 -22.99
C MET A 84 -13.98 13.11 -24.06
N GLU A 85 -14.76 14.14 -23.68
CA GLU A 85 -15.39 15.05 -24.65
C GLU A 85 -14.37 15.90 -25.43
N ARG A 86 -13.15 16.04 -24.89
CA ARG A 86 -12.03 16.73 -25.56
C ARG A 86 -11.09 15.78 -26.30
N GLY A 87 -11.43 14.48 -26.36
CA GLY A 87 -10.59 13.46 -26.99
C GLY A 87 -9.37 13.06 -26.14
N GLU A 88 -9.38 13.37 -24.84
CA GLU A 88 -8.32 12.95 -23.92
C GLU A 88 -8.40 11.45 -23.61
N LYS A 89 -7.30 10.91 -23.06
CA LYS A 89 -7.30 9.53 -22.59
C LYS A 89 -8.21 9.43 -21.36
N PRO A 90 -8.92 8.30 -21.15
CA PRO A 90 -9.81 8.15 -20.00
C PRO A 90 -9.13 8.32 -18.64
N LEU A 91 -7.83 8.03 -18.57
CA LEU A 91 -7.03 8.13 -17.34
C LEU A 91 -5.66 8.73 -17.63
N HIS A 92 -5.28 9.70 -16.82
CA HIS A 92 -3.94 10.23 -16.74
C HIS A 92 -3.31 9.84 -15.41
N THR A 93 -2.01 9.56 -15.42
CA THR A 93 -1.24 9.34 -14.18
C THR A 93 -0.35 10.55 -13.96
N LEU A 94 -0.50 11.20 -12.81
CA LEU A 94 0.35 12.30 -12.38
C LEU A 94 1.30 11.79 -11.30
N CYS A 95 2.58 12.13 -11.43
CA CYS A 95 3.61 11.79 -10.46
C CYS A 95 4.33 13.07 -10.03
N TYR A 96 4.31 13.37 -8.74
CA TYR A 96 5.00 14.50 -8.14
C TYR A 96 6.13 13.97 -7.27
N VAL A 97 7.31 14.56 -7.40
CA VAL A 97 8.47 14.26 -6.54
C VAL A 97 8.72 15.48 -5.68
N LEU A 98 8.71 15.27 -4.36
CA LEU A 98 8.80 16.31 -3.35
C LEU A 98 9.95 15.98 -2.42
N LYS A 99 10.73 16.99 -2.02
CA LYS A 99 11.68 16.84 -0.91
C LYS A 99 10.93 17.09 0.39
N PHE A 100 11.22 16.31 1.42
CA PHE A 100 10.60 16.45 2.74
C PHE A 100 11.64 16.54 3.86
N SER A 101 11.23 17.02 5.02
CA SER A 101 12.05 17.09 6.23
C SER A 101 11.80 15.85 7.12
N PRO A 102 12.81 15.26 7.77
CA PRO A 102 12.67 14.00 8.52
C PRO A 102 11.54 13.95 9.56
N ASN A 103 11.10 15.09 10.08
CA ASN A 103 10.06 15.19 11.11
C ASN A 103 8.63 15.24 10.53
N GLU A 104 8.47 15.21 9.20
CA GLU A 104 7.16 15.27 8.54
C GLU A 104 6.44 13.92 8.50
N PHE A 105 7.18 12.81 8.61
CA PHE A 105 6.63 11.46 8.50
C PHE A 105 7.06 10.56 9.66
N ILE A 106 6.22 9.56 9.94
CA ILE A 106 6.56 8.45 10.84
C ILE A 106 7.57 7.56 10.12
N SER A 107 8.72 7.29 10.75
CA SER A 107 9.79 6.51 10.14
C SER A 107 9.35 5.11 9.73
N SER A 108 10.05 4.53 8.75
CA SER A 108 9.82 3.16 8.26
C SER A 108 9.85 2.12 9.38
N ASP A 109 10.83 2.21 10.28
CA ASP A 109 10.96 1.35 11.45
C ASP A 109 9.75 1.44 12.40
N ALA A 110 9.31 2.66 12.74
CA ALA A 110 8.14 2.85 13.59
C ALA A 110 6.85 2.37 12.91
N MET A 111 6.68 2.65 11.61
CA MET A 111 5.53 2.23 10.83
C MET A 111 5.42 0.71 10.74
N SER A 112 6.55 -0.01 10.58
CA SER A 112 6.58 -1.48 10.57
C SER A 112 6.12 -2.12 11.90
N LYS A 113 6.25 -1.37 13.01
CA LYS A 113 5.90 -1.80 14.36
C LYS A 113 4.48 -1.44 14.77
N LEU A 114 3.74 -0.64 14.00
CA LEU A 114 2.33 -0.34 14.27
C LEU A 114 1.42 -1.59 14.26
N ARG A 115 1.94 -2.72 13.75
CA ARG A 115 1.29 -4.03 13.77
C ARG A 115 1.49 -4.81 15.08
N GLN A 116 2.44 -4.40 15.94
CA GLN A 116 2.80 -5.09 17.18
C GLN A 116 1.83 -4.74 18.31
#